data_AF-A0A3A4QUW2-F1
#
_entry.id   AF-A0A3A4QUW2-F1
#
_cell.length_a   1.000
_cell.length_b   1.000
_cell.length_c   1.000
_cell.angle_alpha   90.00
_cell.angle_beta   90.00
_cell.angle_gamma   90.00
#
_symmetry.space_group_name_H-M   'P 1'
#
loop_
_entity.id
_entity.type
_entity.pdbx_description
1 polymer ?
#
loop_
_entity_poly.entity_id
_entity_poly.type
_entity_poly.pdbx_seq_one_letter_code
_entity_poly.pdbx_strand_id
1 'polypeptide(L)'
;MVTEDATNNLALMRLRLGTVFIWMGVLTWLPFIILRIAGDKPSLFLYLPFHLLGVIGGSRMRSGARKELGLAAQKRDIWRSAGHALIFIGILVWAPYFYLKLIAQQPVDVMNFLPYHLTGVLSGIMLLGLSYWINRKNALKS
;
A
#
# COMPACT_ATOMS: atom_id res chain seq x y z
N MET A 1 -16.66 31.61 6.03
CA MET A 1 -15.34 31.54 6.73
C MET A 1 -15.30 30.40 7.75
N VAL A 2 -16.04 30.43 8.87
CA VAL A 2 -16.01 29.34 9.89
C VAL A 2 -16.35 27.94 9.35
N THR A 3 -17.29 27.85 8.39
CA THR A 3 -17.72 26.60 7.77
C THR A 3 -16.68 25.97 6.85
N GLU A 4 -15.91 26.79 6.12
CA GLU A 4 -14.85 26.32 5.21
C GLU A 4 -13.66 25.77 6.00
N ASP A 5 -13.29 26.42 7.10
CA ASP A 5 -12.22 25.97 7.99
C ASP A 5 -12.55 24.62 8.64
N ALA A 6 -13.79 24.42 9.08
CA ALA A 6 -14.25 23.16 9.64
C ALA A 6 -14.19 22.01 8.60
N THR A 7 -14.61 22.27 7.36
CA THR A 7 -14.55 21.28 6.28
C THR A 7 -13.11 20.90 5.90
N ASN A 8 -12.20 21.89 5.85
CA ASN A 8 -10.80 21.67 5.56
C ASN A 8 -10.11 20.86 6.66
N ASN A 9 -10.39 21.16 7.93
CA ASN A 9 -9.87 20.42 9.07
C ASN A 9 -10.33 18.96 9.07
N LEU A 10 -11.60 18.72 8.72
CA LEU A 10 -12.16 17.38 8.65
C LEU A 10 -11.53 16.56 7.50
N ALA A 11 -11.30 17.18 6.34
CA ALA A 11 -10.61 16.53 5.23
C ALA A 11 -9.12 16.24 5.56
N LEU A 12 -8.42 17.16 6.23
CA LEU A 12 -7.06 16.90 6.74
C LEU A 12 -7.01 15.75 7.74
N MET A 13 -8.00 15.65 8.64
CA MET A 13 -8.13 14.54 9.57
C MET A 13 -8.32 13.22 8.81
N ARG A 14 -9.22 13.18 7.81
CA ARG A 14 -9.42 11.99 6.95
C ARG A 14 -8.15 11.60 6.19
N LEU A 15 -7.35 12.56 5.72
CA LEU A 15 -6.04 12.27 5.11
C LEU A 15 -5.09 11.56 6.08
N ARG A 16 -4.98 12.07 7.32
CA ARG A 16 -4.13 11.49 8.37
C ARG A 16 -4.62 10.11 8.76
N LEU A 17 -5.92 9.95 9.04
CA LEU A 17 -6.53 8.66 9.35
C LEU A 17 -6.33 7.67 8.21
N GLY A 18 -6.55 8.07 6.95
CA GLY A 18 -6.31 7.20 5.81
C GLY A 18 -4.85 6.71 5.74
N THR A 19 -3.90 7.54 6.13
CA THR A 19 -2.48 7.17 6.21
C THR A 19 -2.23 6.19 7.36
N VAL A 20 -2.83 6.43 8.54
CA VAL A 20 -2.77 5.51 9.69
C VAL A 20 -3.38 4.15 9.35
N PHE A 21 -4.54 4.10 8.69
CA PHE A 21 -5.17 2.85 8.26
C PHE A 21 -4.29 2.04 7.30
N ILE A 22 -3.63 2.71 6.33
CA ILE A 22 -2.68 2.03 5.44
C ILE A 22 -1.53 1.44 6.28
N TRP A 23 -0.94 2.22 7.18
CA TRP A 23 0.14 1.73 8.04
C TRP A 23 -0.29 0.57 8.92
N MET A 24 -1.43 0.67 9.60
CA MET A 24 -1.99 -0.44 10.40
C MET A 24 -2.18 -1.69 9.53
N GLY A 25 -2.74 -1.55 8.33
CA GLY A 25 -2.90 -2.64 7.38
C GLY A 25 -1.56 -3.26 6.98
N VAL A 26 -0.51 -2.48 6.73
CA VAL A 26 0.83 -3.01 6.41
C VAL A 26 1.46 -3.68 7.65
N LEU A 27 1.33 -3.07 8.83
CA LEU A 27 1.89 -3.57 10.09
C LEU A 27 1.25 -4.89 10.55
N THR A 28 0.05 -5.26 10.08
CA THR A 28 -0.52 -6.58 10.39
C THR A 28 0.38 -7.72 9.91
N TRP A 29 1.25 -7.50 8.94
CA TRP A 29 2.21 -8.51 8.49
C TRP A 29 3.38 -8.73 9.44
N LEU A 30 3.72 -7.78 10.33
CA LEU A 30 4.85 -7.93 11.25
C LEU A 30 4.70 -9.16 12.16
N PRO A 31 3.60 -9.33 12.91
CA PRO A 31 3.40 -10.53 13.73
C PRO A 31 3.42 -11.81 12.89
N PHE A 32 2.82 -11.79 11.69
CA PHE A 32 2.86 -12.94 10.77
C PHE A 32 4.30 -13.32 10.41
N ILE A 33 5.12 -12.35 9.99
CA ILE A 33 6.52 -12.57 9.60
C ILE A 33 7.34 -13.06 10.81
N ILE A 34 7.16 -12.47 11.99
CA ILE A 34 7.87 -12.87 13.21
C ILE A 34 7.55 -14.33 13.56
N LEU A 35 6.26 -14.71 13.58
CA LEU A 35 5.85 -16.09 13.85
C LEU A 35 6.44 -17.06 12.82
N ARG A 36 6.45 -16.69 11.54
CA ARG A 36 7.04 -17.52 10.48
C ARG A 36 8.54 -17.72 10.66
N ILE A 37 9.28 -16.69 11.08
CA ILE A 37 10.71 -16.78 11.39
C ILE A 37 10.95 -17.67 12.63
N ALA A 38 10.04 -17.63 13.61
CA ALA A 38 10.08 -18.51 14.79
C ALA A 38 9.77 -19.99 14.49
N GLY A 39 9.43 -20.32 13.24
CA GLY A 39 9.12 -21.69 12.80
C GLY A 39 7.62 -22.03 12.81
N ASP A 40 6.76 -21.12 13.28
CA ASP A 40 5.33 -21.32 13.28
C ASP A 40 4.74 -21.22 11.86
N LYS A 41 3.55 -21.78 11.69
CA LYS A 41 2.78 -21.73 10.44
C LYS A 41 1.45 -21.00 10.63
N PRO A 42 1.46 -19.69 10.99
CA PRO A 42 0.25 -18.91 11.13
C PRO A 42 -0.56 -18.93 9.82
N SER A 43 -1.89 -18.99 9.96
CA SER A 43 -2.79 -18.97 8.81
C SER A 43 -2.79 -17.59 8.14
N LEU A 44 -2.44 -17.53 6.85
CA LEU A 44 -2.50 -16.30 6.05
C LEU A 44 -3.90 -15.68 6.01
N PHE A 45 -4.95 -16.52 6.07
CA PHE A 45 -6.34 -16.07 6.05
C PHE A 45 -6.74 -15.26 7.27
N LEU A 46 -6.02 -15.36 8.38
CA LEU A 46 -6.27 -14.51 9.56
C LEU A 46 -5.73 -13.09 9.35
N TYR A 47 -4.61 -12.93 8.64
CA TYR A 47 -3.93 -11.64 8.51
C TYR A 47 -4.35 -10.87 7.25
N LEU A 48 -4.65 -11.58 6.17
CA LEU A 48 -4.99 -10.99 4.88
C LEU A 48 -6.22 -10.06 4.93
N PRO A 49 -7.34 -10.41 5.57
CA PRO A 49 -8.50 -9.52 5.62
C PRO A 49 -8.20 -8.18 6.31
N PHE A 50 -7.48 -8.20 7.43
CA PHE A 50 -7.09 -6.96 8.13
C PHE A 50 -6.14 -6.11 7.30
N HIS A 51 -5.19 -6.75 6.60
CA HIS A 51 -4.30 -6.05 5.68
C HIS A 51 -5.09 -5.34 4.57
N LEU A 52 -6.00 -6.06 3.89
CA LEU A 52 -6.80 -5.53 2.80
C LEU A 52 -7.72 -4.40 3.29
N LEU A 53 -8.39 -4.58 4.44
CA LEU A 53 -9.24 -3.55 5.03
C LEU A 53 -8.45 -2.27 5.34
N GLY A 54 -7.27 -2.39 5.96
CA GLY A 54 -6.42 -1.24 6.26
C GLY A 54 -5.91 -0.53 5.01
N VAL A 55 -5.34 -1.26 4.05
CA VAL A 55 -4.74 -0.69 2.85
C VAL A 55 -5.80 -0.12 1.90
N ILE A 56 -6.86 -0.87 1.58
CA ILE A 56 -7.92 -0.42 0.67
C ILE A 56 -8.74 0.69 1.32
N GLY A 57 -9.16 0.50 2.58
CA GLY A 57 -9.93 1.49 3.32
C GLY A 57 -9.17 2.80 3.50
N GLY A 58 -7.91 2.72 3.94
CA GLY A 58 -7.07 3.90 4.10
C GLY A 58 -6.73 4.59 2.76
N SER A 59 -6.51 3.82 1.69
CA SER A 59 -6.30 4.37 0.33
C SER A 59 -7.53 5.11 -0.19
N ARG A 60 -8.73 4.54 -0.02
CA ARG A 60 -10.00 5.19 -0.40
C ARG A 60 -10.24 6.46 0.41
N MET A 61 -10.04 6.42 1.72
CA MET A 61 -10.18 7.58 2.60
C MET A 61 -9.22 8.70 2.20
N ARG A 62 -7.95 8.37 1.95
CA ARG A 62 -6.95 9.34 1.51
C ARG A 62 -7.30 9.93 0.14
N SER A 63 -7.76 9.10 -0.80
CA SER A 63 -8.17 9.55 -2.13
C SER A 63 -9.36 10.51 -2.08
N GLY A 64 -10.39 10.20 -1.28
CA GLY A 64 -11.55 11.07 -1.06
C GLY A 64 -11.15 12.41 -0.45
N ALA A 65 -10.36 12.38 0.62
CA ALA A 65 -9.92 13.60 1.31
C ALA A 65 -9.02 14.51 0.43
N ARG A 66 -8.21 13.93 -0.47
CA ARG A 66 -7.44 14.73 -1.45
C ARG A 66 -8.35 15.48 -2.42
N LYS A 67 -9.44 14.85 -2.86
CA LYS A 67 -10.42 15.48 -3.76
C LYS A 67 -11.14 16.63 -3.06
N GLU A 68 -11.55 16.42 -1.80
CA GLU A 68 -12.21 17.44 -0.97
C GLU A 68 -11.32 18.68 -0.76
N LEU A 69 -10.02 18.49 -0.57
CA LEU A 69 -9.06 19.58 -0.40
C LEU A 69 -8.63 20.27 -1.71
N GLY A 70 -9.23 19.90 -2.86
CA GLY A 70 -8.84 20.44 -4.17
C GLY A 70 -7.37 20.17 -4.54
N LEU A 71 -6.73 19.19 -3.89
CA LEU A 71 -5.32 18.90 -4.14
C LEU A 71 -5.17 18.35 -5.55
N ALA A 72 -4.42 19.08 -6.38
CA ALA A 72 -4.17 18.71 -7.76
C ALA A 72 -3.73 17.23 -7.88
N ALA A 73 -4.23 16.58 -8.93
CA ALA A 73 -3.76 15.25 -9.30
C ALA A 73 -2.25 15.32 -9.49
N GLN A 74 -1.51 14.41 -8.84
CA GLN A 74 -0.06 14.38 -9.00
C GLN A 74 0.28 14.12 -10.47
N LYS A 75 1.14 14.96 -11.04
CA LYS A 75 1.59 14.88 -12.43
C LYS A 75 2.08 13.46 -12.73
N ARG A 76 1.61 12.87 -13.83
CA ARG A 76 2.08 11.56 -14.28
C ARG A 76 3.52 11.73 -14.77
N ASP A 77 4.45 11.06 -14.10
CA ASP A 77 5.83 10.93 -14.55
C ASP A 77 6.20 9.44 -14.71
N ILE A 78 7.33 9.18 -15.36
CA ILE A 78 7.77 7.81 -15.68
C ILE A 78 8.12 7.01 -14.43
N TRP A 79 8.75 7.64 -13.42
CA TRP A 79 9.13 7.02 -12.15
C TRP A 79 7.91 6.58 -11.35
N ARG A 80 6.87 7.40 -11.38
CA ARG A 80 5.59 7.16 -10.74
C ARG A 80 4.88 6.00 -11.42
N SER A 81 4.84 5.99 -12.75
CA SER A 81 4.23 4.90 -13.51
C SER A 81 4.96 3.58 -13.26
N ALA A 82 6.30 3.59 -13.31
CA ALA A 82 7.12 2.44 -12.98
C ALA A 82 6.90 1.95 -11.53
N GLY A 83 6.79 2.87 -10.57
CA GLY A 83 6.50 2.54 -9.18
C GLY A 83 5.16 1.82 -8.98
N HIS A 84 4.10 2.29 -9.65
CA HIS A 84 2.80 1.60 -9.63
C HIS A 84 2.88 0.24 -10.34
N ALA A 85 3.60 0.14 -11.46
CA ALA A 85 3.78 -1.12 -12.17
C ALA A 85 4.49 -2.17 -11.31
N LEU A 86 5.55 -1.81 -10.59
CA LEU A 86 6.25 -2.71 -9.67
C LEU A 86 5.36 -3.18 -8.51
N ILE A 87 4.61 -2.27 -7.90
CA ILE A 87 3.63 -2.63 -6.86
C ILE A 87 2.60 -3.61 -7.42
N PHE A 88 2.07 -3.33 -8.62
CA PHE A 88 1.07 -4.17 -9.26
C PHE A 88 1.62 -5.58 -9.54
N ILE A 89 2.82 -5.69 -10.11
CA ILE A 89 3.50 -6.97 -10.35
C ILE A 89 3.75 -7.70 -9.02
N GLY A 90 4.21 -6.99 -7.98
CA GLY A 90 4.41 -7.55 -6.65
C GLY A 90 3.12 -8.13 -6.04
N ILE A 91 1.98 -7.46 -6.23
CA ILE A 91 0.67 -8.01 -5.82
C ILE A 91 0.28 -9.23 -6.68
N LEU A 92 0.57 -9.19 -7.98
CA LEU A 92 0.21 -10.25 -8.93
C LEU A 92 0.90 -11.59 -8.61
N VAL A 93 2.03 -11.59 -7.92
CA VAL A 93 2.70 -12.79 -7.39
C VAL A 93 1.76 -13.68 -6.57
N TRP A 94 0.74 -13.10 -5.91
CA TRP A 94 -0.22 -13.89 -5.14
C TRP A 94 -1.18 -14.70 -6.01
N ALA A 95 -1.40 -14.33 -7.27
CA ALA A 95 -2.30 -15.06 -8.17
C ALA A 95 -1.84 -16.53 -8.40
N PRO A 96 -0.59 -16.82 -8.83
CA PRO A 96 -0.12 -18.19 -8.93
C PRO A 96 -0.06 -18.91 -7.58
N TYR A 97 0.27 -18.21 -6.48
CA TYR A 97 0.22 -18.79 -5.13
C TYR A 97 -1.17 -19.32 -4.78
N PHE A 98 -2.22 -18.50 -4.94
CA PHE A 98 -3.59 -18.90 -4.63
C PHE A 98 -4.08 -19.98 -5.58
N TYR A 99 -3.73 -19.93 -6.86
CA TYR A 99 -4.03 -21.01 -7.80
C TYR A 99 -3.44 -22.34 -7.32
N LEU A 100 -2.14 -22.36 -7.01
CA LEU A 100 -1.47 -23.57 -6.55
C LEU A 100 -2.04 -24.08 -5.22
N LYS A 101 -2.35 -23.18 -4.29
CA LYS A 101 -2.82 -23.53 -2.95
C LYS A 101 -4.28 -23.97 -2.91
N LEU A 102 -5.17 -23.27 -3.61
CA LEU A 102 -6.63 -23.44 -3.51
C LEU A 102 -7.22 -24.31 -4.61
N ILE A 103 -6.66 -24.21 -5.83
CA ILE A 103 -7.20 -24.92 -7.00
C ILE A 103 -6.43 -26.21 -7.23
N ALA A 104 -5.10 -26.13 -7.36
CA ALA A 104 -4.25 -27.30 -7.60
C ALA A 104 -3.92 -28.11 -6.33
N GLN A 105 -4.29 -27.59 -5.14
CA GLN A 105 -4.07 -28.20 -3.82
C GLN A 105 -2.61 -28.65 -3.56
N GLN A 106 -1.65 -27.95 -4.17
CA GLN A 106 -0.23 -28.24 -4.00
C GLN A 106 0.24 -27.78 -2.61
N PRO A 107 1.21 -28.48 -1.99
CA PRO A 107 1.78 -28.11 -0.70
C PRO A 107 2.76 -26.94 -0.84
N VAL A 108 2.30 -25.82 -1.39
CA VAL A 108 3.10 -24.60 -1.54
C VAL A 108 3.11 -23.79 -0.25
N ASP A 109 4.27 -23.24 0.06
CA ASP A 109 4.54 -22.43 1.24
C ASP A 109 4.52 -20.93 0.88
N VAL A 110 3.97 -20.09 1.76
CA VAL A 110 3.88 -18.63 1.59
C VAL A 110 5.26 -17.99 1.38
N MET A 111 6.30 -18.51 2.03
CA MET A 111 7.66 -17.96 1.95
C MET A 111 8.28 -18.15 0.56
N ASN A 112 7.75 -19.04 -0.27
CA ASN A 112 8.19 -19.18 -1.65
C ASN A 112 7.76 -17.99 -2.53
N PHE A 113 6.77 -17.21 -2.10
CA PHE A 113 6.17 -16.11 -2.86
C PHE A 113 6.37 -14.75 -2.18
N LEU A 114 6.42 -14.73 -0.84
CA LEU A 114 6.51 -13.50 -0.06
C LEU A 114 7.72 -12.60 -0.42
N PRO A 115 8.95 -13.11 -0.65
CA PRO A 115 10.08 -12.27 -1.04
C PRO A 115 9.85 -11.52 -2.36
N TYR A 116 9.24 -12.16 -3.35
CA TYR A 116 8.92 -11.53 -4.64
C TYR A 116 7.85 -10.45 -4.49
N HIS A 117 6.82 -10.72 -3.67
CA HIS A 117 5.81 -9.72 -3.32
C HIS A 117 6.44 -8.48 -2.66
N LEU A 118 7.25 -8.70 -1.62
CA LEU A 118 7.93 -7.61 -0.90
C LEU A 118 8.88 -6.84 -1.82
N THR A 119 9.62 -7.53 -2.69
CA THR A 119 10.51 -6.90 -3.65
C THR A 119 9.74 -5.96 -4.59
N GLY A 120 8.64 -6.41 -5.19
CA GLY A 120 7.81 -5.58 -6.08
C GLY A 120 7.17 -4.39 -5.36
N VAL A 121 6.61 -4.61 -4.16
CA VAL A 121 5.95 -3.56 -3.39
C VAL A 121 6.96 -2.52 -2.87
N LEU A 122 8.06 -2.94 -2.25
CA LEU A 122 9.04 -2.04 -1.66
C LEU A 122 9.81 -1.26 -2.73
N SER A 123 10.23 -1.91 -3.83
CA SER A 123 10.87 -1.21 -4.94
C SER A 123 9.93 -0.20 -5.60
N GLY A 124 8.65 -0.54 -5.76
CA GLY A 124 7.68 0.40 -6.29
C GLY A 124 7.41 1.59 -5.36
N ILE A 125 7.30 1.37 -4.04
CA ILE A 125 7.22 2.45 -3.04
C ILE A 125 8.46 3.35 -3.11
N MET A 126 9.65 2.78 -3.24
CA MET A 126 10.90 3.53 -3.41
C MET A 126 10.85 4.44 -4.65
N LEU A 127 10.39 3.94 -5.80
CA LEU A 127 10.25 4.76 -7.01
C LEU A 127 9.21 5.88 -6.86
N LEU A 128 8.10 5.62 -6.14
CA LEU A 128 7.13 6.66 -5.82
C LEU A 128 7.71 7.74 -4.92
N GLY A 129 8.53 7.36 -3.94
CA GLY A 129 9.28 8.30 -3.09
C GLY A 129 10.28 9.13 -3.89
N LEU A 130 11.00 8.50 -4.83
CA LEU A 130 11.95 9.17 -5.71
C LEU A 130 11.25 10.18 -6.64
N SER A 131 10.14 9.78 -7.27
CA SER A 131 9.27 10.67 -8.05
C SER A 131 8.86 11.89 -7.24
N TYR A 132 8.39 11.68 -6.00
CA TYR A 132 8.00 12.77 -5.12
C TYR A 132 9.17 13.73 -4.83
N TRP A 133 10.35 13.19 -4.51
CA TRP A 133 11.53 13.99 -4.19
C TRP A 133 12.03 14.81 -5.39
N ILE A 134 12.09 14.20 -6.58
CA ILE A 134 12.50 14.87 -7.83
C ILE A 134 11.53 16.01 -8.16
N ASN A 135 10.22 15.73 -8.12
CA ASN A 135 9.19 16.75 -8.42
C ASN A 135 9.23 17.90 -7.41
N ARG A 136 9.46 17.62 -6.12
CA ARG A 136 9.61 18.66 -5.10
C ARG A 136 10.84 19.53 -5.37
N LYS A 137 11.98 18.94 -5.72
CA LYS A 137 13.20 19.68 -6.07
C LYS A 137 13.00 20.58 -7.29
N ASN A 138 12.27 20.10 -8.30
CA ASN A 138 12.00 20.88 -9.51
C ASN A 138 11.07 22.06 -9.23
N ALA A 139 10.05 21.88 -8.39
CA ALA A 139 9.11 22.94 -8.01
C ALA A 139 9.75 24.05 -7.16
N LEU A 140 10.84 23.78 -6.44
CA LEU A 140 11.58 24.79 -5.68
C LEU A 140 12.59 25.58 -6.54
N LYS A 141 12.85 25.13 -7.77
CA LYS A 141 13.76 25.78 -8.72
C LYS A 141 13.03 26.67 -9.75
N SER A 142 11.72 26.52 -9.88
CA SER A 142 10.82 27.32 -10.73
C SER A 142 10.25 28.49 -9.95
#